data_AF-A0A7V4P3F0-F1
#
_entry.id   AF-A0A7V4P3F0-F1
#
_cell.length_a   1.000
_cell.length_b   1.000
_cell.length_c   1.000
_cell.angle_alpha   90.00
_cell.angle_beta   90.00
_cell.angle_gamma   90.00
#
_symmetry.space_group_name_H-M   'P 1'
#
loop_
_entity.id
_entity.type
_entity.pdbx_description
1 polymer ?
#
loop_
_entity_poly.entity_id
_entity_poly.type
_entity_poly.pdbx_seq_one_letter_code
_entity_poly.pdbx_strand_id
1 'polypeptide(L)' 'MSFLSVIRRAVSPLRSRKVRVALATVLAAFLVEYGWSVREELIYTILGVGTALIVGIAHEDAGRPTGAGSLGELSSKSGV' A
#
# COMPACT_ATOMS: atom_id res chain seq x y z
N MET A 1 -11.35 -4.76 23.55
CA MET A 1 -10.34 -4.74 22.47
C MET A 1 -9.27 -3.75 22.88
N SER A 2 -7.99 -4.15 22.96
CA SER A 2 -6.96 -3.20 23.39
C SER A 2 -6.68 -2.18 22.28
N PHE A 3 -6.47 -0.92 22.64
CA PHE A 3 -6.19 0.18 21.73
C PHE A 3 -4.98 -0.11 20.81
N LEU A 4 -3.97 -0.78 21.36
CA LEU A 4 -2.79 -1.23 20.63
C LEU A 4 -3.11 -2.28 19.55
N SER A 5 -4.12 -3.13 19.75
CA SER A 5 -4.57 -4.09 18.75
C SER A 5 -5.23 -3.41 17.55
N VAL A 6 -6.03 -2.37 17.80
CA VAL A 6 -6.72 -1.59 16.77
C VAL A 6 -5.69 -0.83 15.92
N ILE A 7 -4.72 -0.20 16.57
CA ILE A 7 -3.59 0.47 15.89
C ILE A 7 -2.84 -0.55 15.04
N ARG A 8 -2.33 -1.66 15.61
CA ARG A 8 -1.58 -2.68 14.83
C ARG A 8 -2.36 -3.20 13.63
N ARG A 9 -3.67 -3.37 13.76
CA ARG A 9 -4.53 -3.81 12.64
C ARG A 9 -4.73 -2.71 11.59
N ALA A 10 -4.78 -1.44 12.00
CA ALA A 10 -4.80 -0.30 11.09
C ALA A 10 -3.44 -0.03 10.41
N VAL A 11 -2.31 -0.37 11.02
CA VAL A 11 -0.97 -0.27 10.40
C VAL A 11 -0.61 -1.49 9.54
N SER A 12 -1.31 -2.62 9.69
CA SER A 12 -1.15 -3.81 8.84
C SER A 12 -1.20 -3.50 7.32
N PRO A 13 -2.17 -2.73 6.80
CA PRO A 13 -2.20 -2.36 5.38
C PRO A 13 -1.03 -1.44 4.96
N LEU A 14 -0.43 -0.65 5.87
CA LEU A 14 0.75 0.17 5.57
C LEU A 14 2.00 -0.65 5.21
N ARG A 15 2.01 -1.95 5.55
CA ARG A 15 3.07 -2.87 5.13
C ARG A 15 3.00 -3.22 3.65
N SER A 16 1.82 -3.08 3.02
CA SER A 16 1.62 -3.33 1.58
C SER A 16 2.34 -2.29 0.73
N ARG A 17 3.01 -2.75 -0.33
CA ARG A 17 3.75 -1.90 -1.28
C ARG A 17 2.83 -0.84 -1.93
N LYS A 18 1.58 -1.22 -2.21
CA LYS A 18 0.53 -0.36 -2.80
C LYS A 18 0.23 0.86 -1.93
N VAL A 19 0.09 0.65 -0.63
CA VAL A 19 -0.29 1.71 0.32
C VAL A 19 0.88 2.69 0.52
N ARG A 20 2.12 2.18 0.53
CA ARG A 20 3.31 3.04 0.59
C ARG A 20 3.44 3.96 -0.63
N VAL A 21 3.18 3.44 -1.83
CA VAL A 21 3.22 4.25 -3.06
C VAL A 21 2.08 5.27 -3.06
N ALA A 22 0.86 4.88 -2.66
CA ALA A 22 -0.27 5.80 -2.55
C ALA A 22 0.00 6.97 -1.59
N LEU A 23 0.55 6.68 -0.41
CA LEU A 23 0.92 7.72 0.55
C LEU A 23 2.03 8.62 0.03
N ALA A 24 3.05 8.07 -0.64
CA ALA A 24 4.10 8.87 -1.24
C ALA A 24 3.56 9.86 -2.29
N THR A 25 2.61 9.41 -3.13
CA THR A 25 1.93 10.30 -4.10
C THR A 25 1.16 11.42 -3.41
N VAL A 26 0.34 11.10 -2.41
CA VAL A 26 -0.48 12.10 -1.71
C VAL A 26 0.41 13.11 -0.98
N LEU A 27 1.47 12.64 -0.30
CA LEU A 27 2.42 13.52 0.38
C LEU A 27 3.19 14.39 -0.61
N ALA A 28 3.59 13.84 -1.76
CA ALA A 28 4.25 14.63 -2.81
C ALA A 28 3.32 15.72 -3.34
N ALA A 29 2.06 15.40 -3.64
CA ALA A 29 1.07 16.38 -4.09
C ALA A 29 0.85 17.48 -3.04
N PHE A 30 0.71 17.09 -1.77
CA PHE A 30 0.50 18.05 -0.67
C PHE A 30 1.71 18.96 -0.43
N LEU A 31 2.93 18.42 -0.48
CA LEU A 31 4.16 19.22 -0.38
C LEU A 31 4.31 20.20 -1.55
N VAL A 32 3.90 19.77 -2.73
CA VAL A 32 3.92 20.59 -3.94
C VAL A 32 2.92 21.75 -3.82
N GLU A 33 1.71 21.50 -3.32
CA GLU A 33 0.69 22.52 -3.06
C GLU A 33 1.10 23.50 -1.93
N TYR A 34 1.72 22.99 -0.85
CA TYR A 34 2.05 23.80 0.33
C TYR A 34 3.39 24.55 0.22
N GLY A 35 4.34 24.04 -0.56
CA GLY A 35 5.70 24.57 -0.66
C GLY A 35 5.97 25.41 -1.91
N TRP A 36 5.18 25.23 -2.97
CA TRP A 36 5.33 25.98 -4.21
C TRP A 36 3.98 26.53 -4.66
N SER A 37 3.94 27.79 -5.06
CA SER A 37 2.78 28.40 -5.76
C SER A 37 2.70 27.87 -7.20
N VAL A 38 2.61 26.55 -7.35
CA VAL A 38 2.54 25.85 -8.63
C VAL A 38 1.12 25.83 -9.17
N ARG A 39 1.03 25.76 -10.49
CA ARG A 39 -0.24 25.70 -11.22
C ARG A 39 -0.98 24.40 -10.91
N GLU A 40 -2.30 24.47 -10.89
CA GLU A 40 -3.21 23.36 -10.59
C GLU A 40 -2.94 22.14 -11.50
N GLU A 41 -2.51 22.38 -12.74
CA GLU A 41 -2.15 21.35 -13.72
C GLU A 41 -1.07 20.38 -13.19
N LEU A 42 -0.12 20.85 -12.37
CA LEU A 42 0.92 20.00 -11.79
C LEU A 42 0.37 19.07 -10.71
N ILE A 43 -0.58 19.53 -9.92
CA ILE A 43 -1.24 18.72 -8.88
C ILE A 43 -2.01 17.57 -9.55
N TYR A 44 -2.81 17.89 -10.57
CA TYR A 44 -3.53 16.86 -11.34
C TYR A 44 -2.58 15.89 -12.05
N THR A 45 -1.42 16.35 -12.52
CA THR A 45 -0.41 15.47 -13.10
C THR A 45 0.16 14.48 -12.07
N ILE A 46 0.49 14.95 -10.86
CA ILE A 46 1.00 14.09 -9.79
C ILE A 46 -0.05 13.05 -9.40
N LEU A 47 -1.31 13.47 -9.24
CA LEU A 47 -2.42 12.59 -8.92
C LEU A 47 -2.68 11.58 -10.05
N GLY A 48 -2.67 12.01 -11.31
CA GLY A 48 -2.87 11.15 -12.47
C GLY A 48 -1.77 10.08 -12.63
N VAL A 49 -0.51 10.49 -12.55
CA VAL A 49 0.64 9.57 -12.62
C VAL A 49 0.65 8.62 -11.42
N GLY A 50 0.40 9.13 -10.21
CA GLY A 50 0.37 8.31 -9.01
C GLY A 50 -0.78 7.30 -9.00
N THR A 51 -1.98 7.68 -9.43
CA THR A 51 -3.10 6.74 -9.56
C THR A 51 -2.83 5.66 -10.59
N ALA A 52 -2.23 6.00 -11.74
CA ALA A 52 -1.81 5.02 -12.74
C ALA A 52 -0.80 4.00 -12.17
N LEU A 53 0.19 4.47 -11.40
CA LEU A 53 1.17 3.60 -10.74
C LEU A 53 0.52 2.67 -9.70
N ILE A 54 -0.39 3.20 -8.87
CA ILE A 54 -1.10 2.41 -7.85
C ILE A 54 -1.94 1.31 -8.53
N VAL A 55 -2.67 1.65 -9.60
CA VAL A 55 -3.47 0.68 -10.37
C VAL A 55 -2.58 -0.38 -11.03
N GLY A 56 -1.44 0.02 -11.61
CA GLY A 56 -0.47 -0.90 -12.20
C GLY A 56 0.08 -1.90 -11.18
N ILE A 57 0.51 -1.42 -10.01
CA ILE A 57 0.98 -2.30 -8.91
C ILE A 57 -0.19 -3.14 -8.37
N ALA A 58 -1.40 -2.58 -8.34
CA ALA A 58 -2.58 -3.32 -7.91
C ALA A 58 -2.86 -4.52 -8.80
N HIS A 59 -2.72 -4.34 -10.12
CA HIS A 59 -2.86 -5.38 -11.13
C HIS A 59 -1.71 -6.40 -11.08
N GLU A 60 -0.45 -5.96 -10.94
CA GLU A 60 0.71 -6.84 -10.78
C GLU A 60 0.58 -7.76 -9.54
N ASP A 61 0.15 -7.20 -8.42
CA ASP A 61 0.05 -7.93 -7.16
C ASP A 61 -1.23 -8.79 -7.03
N ALA A 62 -2.19 -8.71 -7.97
CA ALA A 62 -3.42 -9.51 -7.93
C ALA A 62 -3.16 -11.02 -8.03
N GLY A 63 -1.94 -11.42 -8.42
CA GLY A 63 -1.52 -12.82 -8.50
C GLY A 63 -0.58 -13.31 -7.38
N ARG A 64 -0.14 -12.45 -6.44
CA ARG A 64 0.77 -12.87 -5.36
C ARG A 64 -0.02 -13.18 -4.08
N PRO A 65 -0.23 -14.46 -3.71
CA PRO A 65 -0.78 -14.78 -2.40
C PRO A 65 0.23 -14.34 -1.32
N THR A 66 -0.10 -13.28 -0.62
CA THR A 66 0.58 -12.89 0.61
C THR A 66 0.17 -13.90 1.69
N GLY A 67 0.86 -15.04 1.77
CA GLY A 67 0.70 -15.96 2.92
C GLY A 67 0.43 -17.43 2.63
N ALA A 68 0.90 -18.02 1.53
CA ALA A 68 0.87 -19.47 1.35
C ALA A 68 2.28 -20.07 1.56
N GLY A 69 2.80 -19.96 2.78
CA GLY A 69 4.13 -20.47 3.12
C GLY A 69 4.25 -21.18 4.47
N SER A 70 3.20 -21.31 5.28
CA SER A 70 3.31 -21.97 6.60
C SER A 70 2.19 -22.93 6.97
N LEU A 71 1.18 -23.14 6.11
CA LEU A 71 0.10 -24.11 6.36
C LEU A 71 0.38 -25.50 5.75
N GLY A 72 1.34 -25.61 4.83
CA GLY A 72 1.74 -26.89 4.22
C GLY A 72 2.63 -27.76 5.11
N GLU A 73 3.50 -27.15 5.92
CA GLU A 73 4.47 -27.89 6.77
C GLU A 73 3.85 -28.55 8.00
N LEU A 74 2.72 -28.02 8.51
CA LEU A 74 2.06 -28.57 9.70
C LEU A 74 1.18 -29.78 9.39
N SER A 75 0.70 -29.91 8.14
CA SER A 75 -0.07 -31.09 7.70
C SER A 75 0.83 -32.31 7.48
N SER A 76 2.08 -32.10 7.03
CA SER A 76 3.02 -33.18 6.74
C SER A 76 3.66 -33.84 7.98
N LYS A 77 3.53 -33.25 9.17
CA LYS A 77 4.12 -33.78 10.42
C LYS A 77 3.11 -34.44 11.37
N SER A 78 1.82 -34.46 11.04
CA SER A 78 0.76 -35.05 11.87
C SER A 78 0.26 -36.42 11.37
N GLY A 79 1.06 -37.08 10.53
CA GLY A 79 0.78 -38.42 10.02
C GLY A 79 1.87 -39.41 10.39
N VAL A 80 2.12 -39.60 11.69
CA VAL A 80 2.81 -40.77 12.26
C VAL A 80 2.04 -41.20 13.51
#